data_AF-A0AAV7K366-F1
#
_entry.id   AF-A0AAV7K366-F1
#
_cell.length_a   1.000
_cell.length_b   1.000
_cell.length_c   1.000
_cell.angle_alpha   90.00
_cell.angle_beta   90.00
_cell.angle_gamma   90.00
#
_symmetry.space_group_name_H-M   'P 1'
#
loop_
_entity.id
_entity.type
_entity.pdbx_description
1 polymer ?
#
loop_
_entity_poly.entity_id
_entity_poly.type
_entity_poly.pdbx_seq_one_letter_code
_entity_poly.pdbx_strand_id
1 'polypeptide(L)'
;MYFKINVGWEYLVVLTANKCYIHHLTSLYTPIIIDSNDFHNSSNIYLTEKYLLIYDLMANVLIYSYDGTLFLNSHNSSNRTFAFFPKTLSICNDCVACRDSTDEKIVHISDFVSTRSFNDHTKNFTHASGIIHLELSNLQLENSQQLAYLDRNNNLFAIFFSLYSSDMFYPVKLGNFVGGFMWHKEFPILAAIQEGILTIWFNPMFLSIDKDIFPLTKQYFLDFIISNNPEILEFSENNCLVRNSDGSVTSVYISSKILTLHSYISTKRWEDCIRLCRVVGTKFLWSCLACSASSQGNILVSEVAYSALNAIDKVEVWTHIRKYNNPEIGNANLSMFCQKVTQAESIYLQGGYIFKAIEVNLMAFNWDRAISFAIKYQTHIDTCIALRMKFIDSLSLIENRKKFKQFADIEVDWKKILVKLKSEEEYFLSKS
;
A
#
# COMPACT_ATOMS: atom_id res chain seq x y z
N MET A 1 12.35 34.15 -20.68
CA MET A 1 10.91 33.93 -20.41
C MET A 1 10.79 32.49 -20.00
N TYR A 2 10.77 32.22 -18.69
CA TYR A 2 10.62 30.84 -18.20
C TYR A 2 9.12 30.56 -18.11
N PHE A 3 8.63 29.66 -18.96
CA PHE A 3 7.32 29.07 -18.85
C PHE A 3 7.50 27.57 -18.72
N LYS A 4 6.66 26.91 -17.92
CA LYS A 4 6.61 25.46 -17.81
C LYS A 4 5.35 24.95 -18.47
N ILE A 5 5.49 23.87 -19.22
CA ILE A 5 4.39 23.22 -19.90
C ILE A 5 4.28 21.81 -19.35
N ASN A 6 3.07 21.39 -19.04
CA ASN A 6 2.77 19.99 -18.77
C ASN A 6 1.53 19.60 -19.57
N VAL A 7 1.52 18.37 -20.09
CA VAL A 7 0.41 17.81 -20.87
C VAL A 7 0.06 16.47 -20.27
N GLY A 8 -1.21 16.28 -19.94
CA GLY A 8 -1.70 15.06 -19.33
C GLY A 8 -3.19 15.16 -19.08
N TRP A 9 -3.85 14.00 -19.00
CA TRP A 9 -5.27 13.89 -18.63
C TRP A 9 -6.21 14.77 -19.46
N GLU A 10 -5.99 14.87 -20.77
CA GLU A 10 -6.77 15.71 -21.70
C GLU A 10 -6.55 17.23 -21.58
N TYR A 11 -5.61 17.67 -20.73
CA TYR A 11 -5.28 19.08 -20.55
C TYR A 11 -3.84 19.41 -20.95
N LEU A 12 -3.67 20.62 -21.50
CA LEU A 12 -2.40 21.32 -21.68
C LEU A 12 -2.36 22.47 -20.68
N VAL A 13 -1.44 22.42 -19.73
CA VAL A 13 -1.26 23.45 -18.70
C VAL A 13 0.03 24.20 -18.96
N VAL A 14 -0.07 25.52 -19.11
CA VAL A 14 1.07 26.42 -19.34
C VAL A 14 1.17 27.36 -18.14
N LEU A 15 2.21 27.19 -17.34
CA LEU A 15 2.52 28.06 -16.21
C LEU A 15 3.56 29.09 -16.63
N THR A 16 3.24 30.36 -16.42
CA THR A 16 4.13 31.51 -16.56
C THR A 16 4.41 32.10 -15.18
N ALA A 17 5.22 33.17 -15.13
CA ALA A 17 5.56 33.84 -13.87
C ALA A 17 4.34 34.24 -13.03
N ASN A 18 3.24 34.68 -13.66
CA ASN A 18 2.10 35.29 -12.95
C ASN A 18 0.75 34.66 -13.34
N LYS A 19 0.73 33.78 -14.34
CA LYS A 19 -0.50 33.21 -14.92
C LYS A 19 -0.35 31.73 -15.18
N CYS A 20 -1.40 30.97 -14.90
CA CYS A 20 -1.55 29.59 -15.31
C CYS A 20 -2.68 29.51 -16.34
N TYR A 21 -2.37 28.96 -17.51
CA TYR A 21 -3.31 28.73 -18.60
C TYR A 21 -3.64 27.25 -18.67
N ILE A 22 -4.92 26.91 -18.60
CA ILE A 22 -5.41 25.54 -18.69
C ILE A 22 -6.21 25.44 -19.99
N HIS A 23 -5.72 24.64 -20.93
CA HIS A 23 -6.38 24.35 -22.19
C HIS A 23 -6.85 22.90 -22.19
N HIS A 24 -8.11 22.68 -22.56
CA HIS A 24 -8.56 21.34 -22.91
C HIS A 24 -8.04 20.99 -24.32
N LEU A 25 -7.50 19.78 -24.52
CA LEU A 25 -6.83 19.41 -25.78
C LEU A 25 -7.75 19.45 -27.00
N THR A 26 -9.07 19.27 -26.82
CA THR A 26 -10.05 19.42 -27.92
C THR A 26 -10.40 20.88 -28.23
N SER A 27 -10.16 21.81 -27.31
CA SER A 27 -10.55 23.22 -27.43
C SER A 27 -9.46 24.16 -26.92
N LEU A 28 -8.37 24.26 -27.69
CA LEU A 28 -7.20 25.06 -27.34
C LEU A 28 -7.44 26.58 -27.36
N TYR A 29 -8.48 27.06 -28.04
CA TYR A 29 -8.70 28.49 -28.28
C TYR A 29 -9.23 29.27 -27.05
N THR A 30 -9.81 28.57 -26.07
CA THR A 30 -10.45 29.19 -24.90
C THR A 30 -9.86 28.65 -23.60
N PRO A 31 -8.63 29.09 -23.21
CA PRO A 31 -8.05 28.67 -21.95
C PRO A 31 -8.80 29.24 -20.76
N ILE A 32 -8.83 28.46 -19.69
CA ILE A 32 -9.10 28.97 -18.36
C ILE A 32 -7.81 29.61 -17.86
N ILE A 33 -7.90 30.86 -17.40
CA ILE A 33 -6.75 31.66 -16.98
C ILE A 33 -6.86 31.89 -15.48
N ILE A 34 -5.85 31.43 -14.75
CA ILE A 34 -5.70 31.68 -13.32
C ILE A 34 -4.58 32.70 -13.16
N ASP A 35 -4.91 33.84 -12.56
CA ASP A 35 -3.94 34.85 -12.18
C ASP A 35 -3.64 34.69 -10.68
N SER A 36 -2.36 34.50 -10.33
CA SER A 36 -1.92 34.43 -8.93
C SER A 36 -0.55 35.07 -8.75
N ASN A 37 -0.40 35.83 -7.67
CA ASN A 37 0.89 36.37 -7.23
C ASN A 37 1.78 35.31 -6.56
N ASP A 38 1.19 34.15 -6.21
CA ASP A 38 1.90 33.04 -5.58
C ASP A 38 2.65 32.16 -6.61
N PHE A 39 2.47 32.44 -7.90
CA PHE A 39 3.24 31.79 -8.94
C PHE A 39 4.64 32.38 -9.03
N HIS A 40 5.62 31.51 -9.20
CA HIS A 40 7.02 31.87 -9.33
C HIS A 40 7.64 31.14 -10.52
N ASN A 41 8.72 31.68 -11.08
CA ASN A 41 9.42 31.05 -12.21
C ASN A 41 9.97 29.64 -11.87
N SER A 42 10.20 29.38 -10.58
CA SER A 42 10.63 28.10 -10.05
C SER A 42 9.49 27.09 -9.87
N SER A 43 8.22 27.52 -9.93
CA SER A 43 7.08 26.66 -9.68
C SER A 43 6.99 25.51 -10.67
N ASN A 44 6.71 24.29 -10.21
CA ASN A 44 6.55 23.08 -11.01
C ASN A 44 5.07 22.67 -11.06
N ILE A 45 4.71 21.86 -12.06
CA ILE A 45 3.32 21.41 -12.30
C ILE A 45 3.27 19.88 -12.30
N TYR A 46 2.33 19.33 -11.54
CA TYR A 46 1.92 17.93 -11.65
C TYR A 46 0.43 17.87 -12.01
N LEU A 47 0.07 16.92 -12.88
CA LEU A 47 -1.30 16.75 -13.38
C LEU A 47 -1.85 15.39 -12.94
N THR A 48 -3.07 15.38 -12.40
CA THR A 48 -3.87 14.18 -12.17
C THR A 48 -5.17 14.25 -12.99
N GLU A 49 -6.03 13.24 -12.90
CA GLU A 49 -7.29 13.22 -13.65
C GLU A 49 -8.24 14.35 -13.21
N LYS A 50 -8.28 14.65 -11.90
CA LYS A 50 -9.22 15.64 -11.33
C LYS A 50 -8.58 16.99 -11.02
N TYR A 51 -7.29 17.01 -10.72
CA TYR A 51 -6.61 18.17 -10.16
C TYR A 51 -5.29 18.45 -10.87
N LEU A 52 -4.85 19.69 -10.79
CA LEU A 52 -3.49 20.08 -11.09
C LEU A 52 -2.86 20.67 -9.83
N LEU A 53 -1.63 20.25 -9.57
CA LEU A 53 -0.83 20.73 -8.46
C LEU A 53 0.25 21.66 -9.01
N ILE A 54 0.31 22.86 -8.46
CA ILE A 54 1.39 23.81 -8.65
C ILE A 54 2.13 23.93 -7.32
N TYR A 55 3.44 23.69 -7.33
CA TYR A 55 4.26 23.90 -6.14
C TYR A 55 5.48 24.75 -6.45
N ASP A 56 5.92 25.54 -5.47
CA ASP A 56 7.14 26.34 -5.57
C ASP A 56 8.25 25.86 -4.62
N LEU A 57 9.49 26.28 -4.92
CA LEU A 57 10.67 26.07 -4.07
C LEU A 57 10.51 26.67 -2.67
N MET A 58 9.67 27.71 -2.52
CA MET A 58 9.31 28.30 -1.23
C MET A 58 8.21 27.57 -0.46
N ALA A 59 7.94 26.29 -0.77
CA ALA A 59 7.01 25.43 -0.04
C ALA A 59 5.51 25.65 -0.26
N ASN A 60 5.12 26.51 -1.19
CA ASN A 60 3.71 26.73 -1.46
C ASN A 60 3.20 25.60 -2.36
N VAL A 61 2.23 24.83 -1.89
CA VAL A 61 1.48 23.82 -2.65
C VAL A 61 0.09 24.37 -2.89
N LEU A 62 -0.23 24.58 -4.16
CA LEU A 62 -1.52 25.03 -4.65
C LEU A 62 -2.13 23.92 -5.48
N ILE A 63 -3.37 23.56 -5.17
CA ILE A 63 -4.11 22.54 -5.90
C ILE A 63 -5.33 23.21 -6.50
N TYR A 64 -5.44 23.13 -7.82
CA TYR A 64 -6.55 23.67 -8.59
C TYR A 64 -7.32 22.53 -9.24
N SER A 65 -8.63 22.73 -9.40
CA SER A 65 -9.39 21.97 -10.39
C SER A 65 -9.07 22.49 -11.80
N TYR A 66 -9.39 21.70 -12.82
CA TYR A 66 -9.24 22.13 -14.21
C TYR A 66 -10.18 23.29 -14.59
N ASP A 67 -11.25 23.52 -13.82
CA ASP A 67 -12.15 24.67 -13.95
C ASP A 67 -11.53 25.99 -13.42
N GLY A 68 -10.31 25.93 -12.87
CA GLY A 68 -9.59 27.07 -12.33
C GLY A 68 -9.93 27.42 -10.88
N THR A 69 -10.75 26.61 -10.20
CA THR A 69 -11.07 26.82 -8.79
C THR A 69 -9.93 26.34 -7.90
N LEU A 70 -9.46 27.20 -7.00
CA LEU A 70 -8.46 26.83 -5.99
C LEU A 70 -9.12 25.89 -4.98
N PHE A 71 -8.70 24.64 -4.98
CA PHE A 71 -9.21 23.62 -4.07
C PHE A 71 -8.51 23.69 -2.72
N LEU A 72 -7.18 23.80 -2.75
CA LEU A 72 -6.38 23.79 -1.54
C LEU A 72 -5.13 24.66 -1.70
N ASN A 73 -4.82 25.39 -0.64
CA ASN A 73 -3.66 26.25 -0.53
C ASN A 73 -2.90 25.92 0.76
N SER A 74 -1.62 25.59 0.64
CA SER A 74 -0.76 25.30 1.78
C SER A 74 -0.18 26.53 2.46
N HIS A 75 -0.57 27.76 2.08
CA HIS A 75 -0.03 29.00 2.66
C HIS A 75 0.03 28.89 4.19
N ASN A 76 1.26 28.84 4.66
CA ASN A 76 1.63 28.41 6.00
C ASN A 76 1.05 29.35 7.07
N SER A 77 0.21 28.80 7.97
CA SER A 77 -0.02 29.36 9.31
C SER A 77 0.93 28.77 10.37
N SER A 78 1.99 28.06 9.96
CA SER A 78 3.03 27.61 10.88
C SER A 78 4.39 27.60 10.19
N ASN A 79 5.46 27.87 10.94
CA ASN A 79 6.86 28.04 10.51
C ASN A 79 7.51 26.80 9.83
N ARG A 80 6.83 26.08 8.92
CA ARG A 80 7.33 24.90 8.23
C ARG A 80 7.46 25.18 6.73
N THR A 81 8.65 25.62 6.32
CA THR A 81 8.99 25.83 4.92
C THR A 81 9.37 24.51 4.26
N PHE A 82 8.42 23.80 3.64
CA PHE A 82 8.69 22.66 2.76
C PHE A 82 9.64 23.00 1.58
N ALA A 83 10.94 22.80 1.69
CA ALA A 83 11.81 22.76 0.51
C ALA A 83 11.46 21.54 -0.34
N PHE A 84 10.70 21.73 -1.43
CA PHE A 84 10.33 20.66 -2.35
C PHE A 84 11.42 20.43 -3.40
N PHE A 85 12.01 19.24 -3.37
CA PHE A 85 12.81 18.75 -4.47
C PHE A 85 11.90 18.02 -5.47
N PRO A 86 12.23 18.00 -6.77
CA PRO A 86 11.61 17.05 -7.69
C PRO A 86 11.68 15.66 -7.06
N LYS A 87 10.60 14.88 -7.10
CA LYS A 87 10.48 13.53 -6.48
C LYS A 87 10.21 13.49 -4.97
N THR A 88 10.09 14.61 -4.25
CA THR A 88 9.71 14.62 -2.80
C THR A 88 8.26 15.06 -2.54
N LEU A 89 7.47 15.17 -3.59
CA LEU A 89 6.06 15.53 -3.56
C LEU A 89 5.34 14.66 -4.59
N SER A 90 4.22 14.06 -4.20
CA SER A 90 3.37 13.30 -5.09
C SER A 90 1.91 13.64 -4.83
N ILE A 91 1.10 13.63 -5.88
CA ILE A 91 -0.35 13.84 -5.82
C ILE A 91 -1.07 12.66 -6.47
N CYS A 92 -2.17 12.24 -5.86
CA CYS A 92 -3.15 11.30 -6.41
C CYS A 92 -4.50 12.03 -6.60
N ASN A 93 -5.57 11.35 -7.01
CA ASN A 93 -6.89 12.01 -7.14
C ASN A 93 -7.53 12.38 -5.80
N ASP A 94 -7.13 11.77 -4.69
CA ASP A 94 -7.77 11.94 -3.38
C ASP A 94 -6.80 12.44 -2.30
N CYS A 95 -5.50 12.49 -2.58
CA CYS A 95 -4.46 12.63 -1.59
C CYS A 95 -3.21 13.31 -2.13
N VAL A 96 -2.49 13.99 -1.25
CA VAL A 96 -1.14 14.50 -1.50
C VAL A 96 -0.19 13.95 -0.45
N ALA A 97 0.98 13.48 -0.91
CA ALA A 97 2.06 13.03 -0.06
C ALA A 97 3.26 13.96 -0.24
N CYS A 98 3.80 14.46 0.86
CA CYS A 98 4.93 15.37 0.84
C CYS A 98 5.95 15.00 1.91
N ARG A 99 7.23 15.04 1.56
CA ARG A 99 8.30 14.87 2.54
C ARG A 99 8.45 16.15 3.36
N ASP A 100 8.67 16.01 4.66
CA ASP A 100 9.05 17.15 5.48
C ASP A 100 10.41 17.70 5.03
N SER A 101 10.54 19.02 5.12
CA SER A 101 11.78 19.75 4.81
C SER A 101 12.77 19.74 5.96
N THR A 102 12.27 19.69 7.19
CA THR A 102 13.09 19.76 8.39
C THR A 102 13.63 18.38 8.75
N ASP A 103 12.80 17.35 8.62
CA ASP A 103 13.18 15.95 8.82
C ASP A 103 12.87 15.12 7.57
N GLU A 104 13.91 14.78 6.83
CA GLU A 104 13.82 13.98 5.61
C GLU A 104 13.25 12.57 5.82
N LYS A 105 13.10 12.14 7.07
CA LYS A 105 12.52 10.84 7.42
C LYS A 105 11.00 10.88 7.49
N ILE A 106 10.39 12.06 7.53
CA ILE A 106 8.96 12.23 7.74
C ILE A 106 8.26 12.49 6.41
N VAL A 107 7.13 11.79 6.19
CA VAL A 107 6.20 12.06 5.09
C VAL A 107 4.84 12.42 5.69
N HIS A 108 4.30 13.54 5.24
CA HIS A 108 2.95 13.97 5.52
C HIS A 108 2.03 13.52 4.38
N ILE A 109 0.89 12.94 4.73
CA ILE A 109 -0.15 12.54 3.79
C ILE A 109 -1.42 13.29 4.18
N SER A 110 -1.93 14.09 3.26
CA SER A 110 -3.16 14.86 3.42
C SER A 110 -4.21 14.37 2.43
N ASP A 111 -5.42 14.14 2.92
CA ASP A 111 -6.59 13.78 2.11
C ASP A 111 -7.32 15.05 1.64
N PHE A 112 -7.80 15.07 0.40
CA PHE A 112 -8.54 16.18 -0.18
C PHE A 112 -9.97 16.31 0.33
N VAL A 113 -10.62 15.20 0.73
CA VAL A 113 -12.04 15.21 1.13
C VAL A 113 -12.26 15.93 2.45
N SER A 114 -11.29 15.84 3.36
CA SER A 114 -11.42 16.35 4.73
C SER A 114 -10.79 17.73 4.96
N THR A 115 -10.01 18.27 4.02
CA THR A 115 -9.22 19.47 4.27
C THR A 115 -9.70 20.69 3.48
N ARG A 116 -10.29 21.67 4.18
CA ARG A 116 -10.21 23.09 3.77
C ARG A 116 -8.84 23.71 4.11
N SER A 117 -8.01 23.01 4.89
CA SER A 117 -6.64 23.42 5.24
C SER A 117 -5.74 22.18 5.46
N PHE A 118 -4.44 22.28 5.12
CA PHE A 118 -3.48 21.18 5.21
C PHE A 118 -3.31 20.57 6.62
N ASN A 119 -3.69 21.25 7.69
CA ASN A 119 -3.29 20.89 9.06
C ASN A 119 -4.26 19.97 9.80
N ASP A 120 -5.56 19.97 9.46
CA ASP A 120 -6.56 19.34 10.32
C ASP A 120 -6.63 17.81 10.21
N HIS A 121 -6.12 17.21 9.11
CA HIS A 121 -6.16 15.77 8.86
C HIS A 121 -4.90 15.22 8.17
N THR A 122 -3.72 15.65 8.60
CA THR A 122 -2.44 15.07 8.14
C THR A 122 -2.10 13.80 8.89
N LYS A 123 -1.87 12.71 8.15
CA LYS A 123 -1.21 11.52 8.70
C LYS A 123 0.28 11.63 8.45
N ASN A 124 1.06 11.32 9.48
CA ASN A 124 2.51 11.37 9.40
C ASN A 124 3.06 9.95 9.45
N PHE A 125 3.96 9.66 8.52
CA PHE A 125 4.76 8.45 8.49
C PHE A 125 6.22 8.81 8.74
N THR A 126 6.90 8.07 9.62
CA THR A 126 8.32 8.26 9.91
C THR A 126 9.11 7.01 9.51
N HIS A 127 10.15 7.20 8.69
CA HIS A 127 11.05 6.14 8.27
C HIS A 127 12.37 6.16 9.05
N ALA A 128 13.13 5.06 9.02
CA ALA A 128 14.41 4.98 9.72
C ALA A 128 15.50 5.85 9.06
N SER A 129 15.51 5.87 7.73
CA SER A 129 16.44 6.62 6.88
C SER A 129 15.72 7.77 6.16
N GLY A 130 16.48 8.75 5.66
CA GLY A 130 15.91 9.86 4.89
C GLY A 130 15.32 9.36 3.58
N ILE A 131 14.22 9.97 3.14
CA ILE A 131 13.50 9.60 1.91
C ILE A 131 13.94 10.53 0.79
N ILE A 132 14.26 9.99 -0.38
CA ILE A 132 14.77 10.77 -1.52
C ILE A 132 13.82 10.82 -2.72
N HIS A 133 12.93 9.82 -2.86
CA HIS A 133 11.90 9.78 -3.90
C HIS A 133 10.63 9.18 -3.30
N LEU A 134 9.47 9.78 -3.55
CA LEU A 134 8.15 9.25 -3.19
C LEU A 134 7.13 9.47 -4.31
N GLU A 135 6.27 8.48 -4.53
CA GLU A 135 5.23 8.50 -5.56
C GLU A 135 3.99 7.71 -5.09
N LEU A 136 2.82 8.31 -5.26
CA LEU A 136 1.51 7.71 -4.99
C LEU A 136 1.00 6.97 -6.24
N SER A 137 0.30 5.86 -6.04
CA SER A 137 -0.40 5.17 -7.14
C SER A 137 -1.59 6.00 -7.64
N ASN A 138 -1.84 6.03 -8.95
CA ASN A 138 -3.01 6.74 -9.49
C ASN A 138 -4.33 6.00 -9.21
N LEU A 139 -4.31 4.66 -9.20
CA LEU A 139 -5.51 3.86 -8.96
C LEU A 139 -5.75 3.65 -7.46
N GLN A 140 -6.98 3.94 -7.04
CA GLN A 140 -7.49 3.60 -5.71
C GLN A 140 -8.21 2.25 -5.72
N LEU A 141 -7.98 1.43 -4.70
CA LEU A 141 -8.67 0.16 -4.48
C LEU A 141 -9.55 0.30 -3.23
N GLU A 142 -10.87 0.39 -3.35
CA GLU A 142 -11.82 0.34 -2.21
C GLU A 142 -11.36 1.14 -0.96
N ASN A 143 -11.10 2.46 -1.10
CA ASN A 143 -10.61 3.37 -0.05
C ASN A 143 -9.20 3.10 0.50
N SER A 144 -8.40 2.35 -0.25
CA SER A 144 -6.99 2.10 0.03
C SER A 144 -6.10 2.64 -1.07
N GLN A 145 -4.94 3.14 -0.64
CA GLN A 145 -3.99 3.87 -1.43
C GLN A 145 -2.59 3.25 -1.24
N GLN A 146 -1.78 3.33 -2.29
CA GLN A 146 -0.39 2.88 -2.25
C GLN A 146 0.57 4.06 -2.40
N LEU A 147 1.61 4.05 -1.58
CA LEU A 147 2.74 4.97 -1.66
C LEU A 147 4.01 4.14 -1.81
N ALA A 148 4.76 4.35 -2.89
CA ALA A 148 6.12 3.84 -3.03
C ALA A 148 7.12 4.95 -2.70
N TYR A 149 8.20 4.60 -2.01
CA TYR A 149 9.27 5.54 -1.73
C TYR A 149 10.63 4.85 -1.66
N LEU A 150 11.67 5.64 -1.87
CA LEU A 150 13.06 5.20 -1.91
C LEU A 150 13.84 5.94 -0.83
N ASP A 151 14.57 5.19 -0.02
CA ASP A 151 15.38 5.74 1.08
C ASP A 151 16.79 6.17 0.60
N ARG A 152 17.54 6.89 1.43
CA ARG A 152 18.93 7.27 1.15
C ARG A 152 19.89 6.09 0.92
N ASN A 153 19.48 4.87 1.26
CA ASN A 153 20.27 3.66 1.04
C ASN A 153 19.87 2.96 -0.27
N ASN A 154 19.09 3.61 -1.13
CA ASN A 154 18.54 3.07 -2.37
C ASN A 154 17.69 1.81 -2.17
N ASN A 155 17.02 1.69 -1.04
CA ASN A 155 16.00 0.66 -0.81
C ASN A 155 14.64 1.20 -1.21
N LEU A 156 13.90 0.39 -1.96
CA LEU A 156 12.53 0.67 -2.34
C LEU A 156 11.57 0.06 -1.32
N PHE A 157 10.64 0.87 -0.84
CA PHE A 157 9.57 0.49 0.07
C PHE A 157 8.22 0.84 -0.53
N ALA A 158 7.19 0.09 -0.14
CA ALA A 158 5.81 0.44 -0.39
C ALA A 158 5.01 0.44 0.93
N ILE A 159 4.06 1.36 1.02
CA ILE A 159 3.09 1.45 2.10
C ILE A 159 1.71 1.32 1.46
N PHE A 160 0.91 0.46 2.06
CA PHE A 160 -0.51 0.34 1.77
C PHE A 160 -1.28 0.90 2.96
N PHE A 161 -2.19 1.85 2.71
CA PHE A 161 -2.92 2.52 3.77
C PHE A 161 -4.33 2.88 3.33
N SER A 162 -5.23 3.02 4.31
CA SER A 162 -6.53 3.64 4.08
C SER A 162 -6.49 5.09 4.52
N LEU A 163 -7.07 5.98 3.70
CA LEU A 163 -7.14 7.41 4.02
C LEU A 163 -8.00 7.67 5.27
N TYR A 164 -9.00 6.83 5.54
CA TYR A 164 -9.95 7.03 6.63
C TYR A 164 -9.66 6.22 7.90
N SER A 165 -8.82 5.17 7.81
CA SER A 165 -8.48 4.34 8.97
C SER A 165 -7.37 4.98 9.83
N SER A 166 -7.45 4.87 11.15
CA SER A 166 -6.35 5.25 12.06
C SER A 166 -5.21 4.23 12.11
N ASP A 167 -5.21 3.25 11.20
CA ASP A 167 -4.19 2.21 11.13
C ASP A 167 -2.78 2.79 10.94
N MET A 168 -1.84 2.17 11.64
CA MET A 168 -0.42 2.46 11.50
C MET A 168 0.07 2.10 10.10
N PHE A 169 0.97 2.91 9.56
CA PHE A 169 1.66 2.58 8.31
C PHE A 169 2.66 1.45 8.54
N TYR A 170 2.54 0.37 7.78
CA TYR A 170 3.49 -0.73 7.78
C TYR A 170 4.28 -0.72 6.47
N PRO A 171 5.47 -0.08 6.43
CA PRO A 171 6.29 -0.06 5.24
C PRO A 171 6.84 -1.45 4.96
N VAL A 172 6.70 -1.88 3.72
CA VAL A 172 7.18 -3.18 3.24
C VAL A 172 8.33 -2.94 2.27
N LYS A 173 9.47 -3.60 2.52
CA LYS A 173 10.65 -3.50 1.67
C LYS A 173 10.46 -4.34 0.40
N LEU A 174 10.54 -3.72 -0.77
CA LEU A 174 10.38 -4.39 -2.06
C LEU A 174 11.72 -4.81 -2.67
N GLY A 175 12.74 -3.96 -2.56
CA GLY A 175 14.03 -4.18 -3.21
C GLY A 175 15.15 -3.31 -2.64
N ASN A 176 16.39 -3.66 -2.98
CA ASN A 176 17.62 -2.95 -2.61
C ASN A 176 18.28 -2.41 -3.89
N PHE A 177 19.17 -1.43 -3.75
CA PHE A 177 19.94 -0.87 -4.88
C PHE A 177 19.07 -0.45 -6.07
N VAL A 178 17.96 0.21 -5.77
CA VAL A 178 17.03 0.74 -6.77
C VAL A 178 17.53 2.11 -7.21
N GLY A 179 17.71 2.30 -8.52
CA GLY A 179 18.14 3.58 -9.10
C GLY A 179 16.98 4.55 -9.35
N GLY A 180 15.79 4.00 -9.61
CA GLY A 180 14.56 4.76 -9.86
C GLY A 180 13.38 3.83 -10.00
N PHE A 181 12.18 4.37 -9.82
CA PHE A 181 10.91 3.66 -9.95
C PHE A 181 9.84 4.59 -10.52
N MET A 182 8.76 4.01 -11.02
CA MET A 182 7.59 4.71 -11.53
C MET A 182 6.33 3.82 -11.44
N TRP A 183 5.19 4.40 -11.06
CA TRP A 183 3.91 3.71 -11.15
C TRP A 183 3.38 3.67 -12.58
N HIS A 184 2.65 2.60 -12.91
CA HIS A 184 1.85 2.59 -14.13
C HIS A 184 0.74 3.64 -14.05
N LYS A 185 0.48 4.32 -15.17
CA LYS A 185 -0.46 5.44 -15.24
C LYS A 185 -1.88 5.12 -14.73
N GLU A 186 -2.36 3.90 -14.99
CA GLU A 186 -3.75 3.49 -14.73
C GLU A 186 -3.91 2.34 -13.73
N PHE A 187 -2.85 1.58 -13.46
CA PHE A 187 -2.94 0.30 -12.73
C PHE A 187 -1.94 0.29 -11.58
N PRO A 188 -2.15 -0.53 -10.53
CA PRO A 188 -1.26 -0.59 -9.37
C PRO A 188 -0.01 -1.43 -9.67
N ILE A 189 0.59 -1.24 -10.85
CA ILE A 189 1.80 -1.92 -11.31
C ILE A 189 2.98 -0.97 -11.09
N LEU A 190 4.06 -1.46 -10.51
CA LEU A 190 5.25 -0.66 -10.22
C LEU A 190 6.42 -1.15 -11.06
N ALA A 191 7.05 -0.25 -11.80
CA ALA A 191 8.32 -0.51 -12.47
C ALA A 191 9.46 0.10 -11.66
N ALA A 192 10.56 -0.64 -11.47
CA ALA A 192 11.78 -0.08 -10.91
C ALA A 192 13.02 -0.68 -11.55
N ILE A 193 14.10 0.08 -11.53
CA ILE A 193 15.42 -0.38 -11.98
C ILE A 193 16.18 -0.81 -10.74
N GLN A 194 16.27 -2.12 -10.55
CA GLN A 194 16.93 -2.76 -9.41
C GLN A 194 18.24 -3.38 -9.87
N GLU A 195 19.37 -2.96 -9.30
CA GLU A 195 20.70 -3.50 -9.62
C GLU A 195 21.02 -3.49 -11.14
N GLY A 196 20.49 -2.50 -11.86
CA GLY A 196 20.64 -2.39 -13.32
C GLY A 196 19.71 -3.29 -14.14
N ILE A 197 18.70 -3.91 -13.51
CA ILE A 197 17.68 -4.73 -14.18
C ILE A 197 16.32 -4.07 -14.01
N LEU A 198 15.56 -3.96 -15.10
CA LEU A 198 14.16 -3.52 -15.01
C LEU A 198 13.33 -4.64 -14.37
N THR A 199 12.76 -4.32 -13.22
CA THR A 199 11.89 -5.20 -12.43
C THR A 199 10.50 -4.60 -12.40
N ILE A 200 9.49 -5.40 -12.73
CA ILE A 200 8.09 -5.00 -12.73
C ILE A 200 7.35 -5.82 -11.69
N TRP A 201 6.77 -5.16 -10.70
CA TRP A 201 5.84 -5.76 -9.74
C TRP A 201 4.42 -5.52 -10.23
N PHE A 202 3.69 -6.60 -10.50
CA PHE A 202 2.31 -6.50 -11.00
C PHE A 202 1.35 -5.90 -9.96
N ASN A 203 1.63 -6.09 -8.67
CA ASN A 203 1.07 -5.27 -7.61
C ASN A 203 1.93 -5.37 -6.34
N PRO A 204 2.59 -4.30 -5.90
CA PRO A 204 3.42 -4.30 -4.68
C PRO A 204 2.66 -4.71 -3.41
N MET A 205 1.35 -4.43 -3.35
CA MET A 205 0.49 -4.80 -2.22
C MET A 205 0.48 -6.31 -1.95
N PHE A 206 0.71 -7.15 -2.96
CA PHE A 206 0.63 -8.60 -2.80
C PHE A 206 1.62 -9.15 -1.75
N LEU A 207 2.72 -8.43 -1.47
CA LEU A 207 3.68 -8.82 -0.44
C LEU A 207 3.10 -8.78 0.99
N SER A 208 2.12 -7.90 1.26
CA SER A 208 1.44 -7.88 2.55
C SER A 208 0.41 -8.99 2.70
N ILE A 209 -0.06 -9.54 1.58
CA ILE A 209 -1.07 -10.61 1.56
C ILE A 209 -0.36 -11.96 1.69
N ASP A 210 0.52 -12.27 0.74
CA ASP A 210 1.12 -13.59 0.63
C ASP A 210 2.59 -13.49 0.18
N LYS A 211 3.50 -13.71 1.14
CA LYS A 211 4.94 -13.60 0.93
C LYS A 211 5.51 -14.74 0.09
N ASP A 212 4.88 -15.91 0.07
CA ASP A 212 5.42 -17.06 -0.67
C ASP A 212 5.06 -17.00 -2.15
N ILE A 213 3.90 -16.42 -2.47
CA ILE A 213 3.44 -16.25 -3.86
C ILE A 213 3.93 -14.93 -4.47
N PHE A 214 4.26 -13.92 -3.66
CA PHE A 214 4.79 -12.65 -4.14
C PHE A 214 5.96 -12.75 -5.15
N PRO A 215 6.92 -13.70 -5.02
CA PRO A 215 7.96 -13.87 -6.02
C PRO A 215 7.47 -14.25 -7.42
N LEU A 216 6.25 -14.78 -7.56
CA LEU A 216 5.62 -15.10 -8.83
C LEU A 216 4.87 -13.90 -9.44
N THR A 217 4.64 -12.84 -8.67
CA THR A 217 3.93 -11.61 -9.11
C THR A 217 4.90 -10.49 -9.53
N LYS A 218 6.13 -10.87 -9.88
CA LYS A 218 7.16 -9.97 -10.40
C LYS A 218 7.76 -10.54 -11.68
N GLN A 219 8.20 -9.64 -12.56
CA GLN A 219 8.88 -9.99 -13.80
C GLN A 219 10.21 -9.24 -13.88
N TYR A 220 11.26 -9.97 -14.26
CA TYR A 220 12.59 -9.42 -14.51
C TYR A 220 12.86 -9.36 -16.01
N PHE A 221 13.38 -8.24 -16.49
CA PHE A 221 13.80 -8.07 -17.88
C PHE A 221 15.32 -8.13 -17.95
N LEU A 222 15.85 -9.37 -18.00
CA LEU A 222 17.29 -9.65 -17.99
C LEU A 222 17.97 -9.35 -19.32
N ASP A 223 17.26 -9.54 -20.43
CA ASP A 223 17.79 -9.31 -21.79
C ASP A 223 17.91 -7.82 -22.12
N PHE A 224 17.45 -6.96 -21.22
CA PHE A 224 17.49 -5.51 -21.38
C PHE A 224 18.85 -4.97 -20.93
N ILE A 225 19.70 -4.63 -21.90
CA ILE A 225 21.01 -4.01 -21.63
C ILE A 225 20.76 -2.59 -21.16
N ILE A 226 20.80 -2.42 -19.85
CA ILE A 226 20.73 -1.11 -19.23
C ILE A 226 22.14 -0.55 -19.10
N SER A 227 22.36 0.60 -19.73
CA SER A 227 23.55 1.41 -19.51
C SER A 227 23.62 1.96 -18.06
N ASN A 228 24.71 2.60 -17.68
CA ASN A 228 24.81 3.22 -16.35
C ASN A 228 23.69 4.27 -16.10
N ASN A 229 23.16 4.36 -14.88
CA ASN A 229 22.17 5.37 -14.45
C ASN A 229 20.95 5.56 -15.38
N PRO A 230 20.19 4.49 -15.66
CA PRO A 230 18.94 4.59 -16.42
C PRO A 230 17.84 5.36 -15.67
N GLU A 231 16.94 5.99 -16.43
CA GLU A 231 15.75 6.65 -15.87
C GLU A 231 14.48 6.16 -16.55
N ILE A 232 13.46 5.77 -15.76
CA ILE A 232 12.13 5.45 -16.28
C ILE A 232 11.42 6.77 -16.62
N LEU A 233 10.98 6.90 -17.86
CA LEU A 233 10.34 8.12 -18.37
C LEU A 233 8.84 8.08 -18.27
N GLU A 234 8.27 6.96 -18.70
CA GLU A 234 6.84 6.77 -18.77
C GLU A 234 6.52 5.28 -18.61
N PHE A 235 5.43 4.99 -17.94
CA PHE A 235 4.85 3.66 -17.90
C PHE A 235 3.34 3.73 -18.15
N SER A 236 2.95 3.48 -19.39
CA SER A 236 1.58 3.58 -19.88
C SER A 236 1.25 2.43 -20.81
N GLU A 237 -0.03 2.05 -20.84
CA GLU A 237 -0.50 0.87 -21.56
C GLU A 237 0.34 -0.39 -21.24
N ASN A 238 0.93 -1.02 -22.25
CA ASN A 238 1.83 -2.16 -22.07
C ASN A 238 3.30 -1.80 -22.28
N ASN A 239 3.66 -0.52 -22.29
CA ASN A 239 5.00 -0.06 -22.62
C ASN A 239 5.64 0.75 -21.48
N CYS A 240 6.87 0.41 -21.16
CA CYS A 240 7.72 1.14 -20.23
C CYS A 240 8.88 1.77 -21.02
N LEU A 241 8.94 3.09 -21.03
CA LEU A 241 10.01 3.85 -21.69
C LEU A 241 11.15 4.09 -20.70
N VAL A 242 12.34 3.60 -21.05
CA VAL A 242 13.55 3.76 -20.24
C VAL A 242 14.60 4.53 -21.03
N ARG A 243 15.14 5.59 -20.43
CA ARG A 243 16.27 6.34 -20.97
C ARG A 243 17.57 5.77 -20.44
N ASN A 244 18.48 5.48 -21.35
CA ASN A 244 19.85 5.06 -21.06
C ASN A 244 20.76 6.28 -20.77
N SER A 245 21.97 6.06 -20.22
CA SER A 245 23.00 7.11 -20.00
C SER A 245 23.31 7.87 -21.27
N ASP A 246 23.29 7.16 -22.40
CA ASP A 246 23.68 7.69 -23.70
C ASP A 246 22.57 8.56 -24.31
N GLY A 247 21.46 8.73 -23.57
CA GLY A 247 20.27 9.49 -24.00
C GLY A 247 19.32 8.70 -24.88
N SER A 248 19.68 7.49 -25.31
CA SER A 248 18.78 6.61 -26.08
C SER A 248 17.57 6.20 -25.24
N VAL A 249 16.40 6.15 -25.88
CA VAL A 249 15.15 5.73 -25.24
C VAL A 249 14.79 4.36 -25.76
N THR A 250 14.62 3.40 -24.85
CA THR A 250 14.22 2.04 -25.17
C THR A 250 12.83 1.75 -24.63
N SER A 251 12.03 1.09 -25.45
CA SER A 251 10.68 0.63 -25.09
C SER A 251 10.73 -0.81 -24.62
N VAL A 252 10.23 -1.08 -23.41
CA VAL A 252 10.09 -2.43 -22.87
C VAL A 252 8.62 -2.77 -22.72
N TYR A 253 8.20 -3.88 -23.31
CA TYR A 253 6.79 -4.27 -23.32
C TYR A 253 6.47 -5.34 -22.27
N ILE A 254 5.39 -5.11 -21.52
CA ILE A 254 4.77 -6.11 -20.65
C ILE A 254 3.64 -6.84 -21.37
N SER A 255 3.27 -8.01 -20.86
CA SER A 255 2.12 -8.74 -21.38
C SER A 255 0.84 -7.94 -21.16
N SER A 256 0.12 -7.58 -22.24
CA SER A 256 -1.17 -6.88 -22.14
C SER A 256 -2.23 -7.66 -21.35
N LYS A 257 -2.03 -8.97 -21.14
CA LYS A 257 -2.91 -9.82 -20.35
C LYS A 257 -3.00 -9.40 -18.88
N ILE A 258 -1.93 -8.86 -18.31
CA ILE A 258 -1.97 -8.36 -16.93
C ILE A 258 -2.86 -7.13 -16.79
N LEU A 259 -2.82 -6.24 -17.79
CA LEU A 259 -3.66 -5.04 -17.84
C LEU A 259 -5.14 -5.44 -17.95
N THR A 260 -5.46 -6.38 -18.83
CA THR A 260 -6.83 -6.91 -18.94
C THR A 260 -7.28 -7.64 -17.67
N LEU A 261 -6.37 -8.28 -16.95
CA LEU A 261 -6.70 -8.92 -15.67
C LEU A 261 -7.05 -7.85 -14.63
N HIS A 262 -6.24 -6.80 -14.50
CA HIS A 262 -6.52 -5.69 -13.58
C HIS A 262 -7.83 -4.96 -13.91
N SER A 263 -8.16 -4.78 -15.19
CA SER A 263 -9.44 -4.16 -15.58
C SER A 263 -10.65 -5.04 -15.29
N TYR A 264 -10.53 -6.36 -15.40
CA TYR A 264 -11.59 -7.27 -14.96
C TYR A 264 -11.71 -7.34 -13.43
N ILE A 265 -10.61 -7.24 -12.70
CA ILE A 265 -10.61 -7.18 -11.22
C ILE A 265 -11.25 -5.88 -10.72
N SER A 266 -10.96 -4.74 -11.33
CA SER A 266 -11.57 -3.45 -10.94
C SER A 266 -13.08 -3.43 -11.20
N THR A 267 -13.53 -4.10 -12.27
CA THR A 267 -14.95 -4.26 -12.62
C THR A 267 -15.64 -5.47 -11.95
N LYS A 268 -14.95 -6.19 -11.06
CA LYS A 268 -15.44 -7.39 -10.35
C LYS A 268 -15.93 -8.53 -11.28
N ARG A 269 -15.41 -8.61 -12.51
CA ARG A 269 -15.72 -9.64 -13.51
C ARG A 269 -14.89 -10.91 -13.30
N TRP A 270 -15.12 -11.58 -12.17
CA TRP A 270 -14.29 -12.70 -11.71
C TRP A 270 -14.26 -13.93 -12.64
N GLU A 271 -15.40 -14.26 -13.27
CA GLU A 271 -15.48 -15.40 -14.19
C GLU A 271 -14.61 -15.19 -15.44
N ASP A 272 -14.57 -13.95 -15.95
CA ASP A 272 -13.69 -13.57 -17.06
C ASP A 272 -12.22 -13.62 -16.65
N CYS A 273 -11.89 -13.24 -15.41
CA CYS A 273 -10.54 -13.42 -14.87
C CYS A 273 -10.10 -14.88 -14.87
N ILE A 274 -10.95 -15.79 -14.37
CA ILE A 274 -10.67 -17.22 -14.33
C ILE A 274 -10.50 -17.77 -15.75
N ARG A 275 -11.41 -17.41 -16.67
CA ARG A 275 -11.30 -17.80 -18.08
C ARG A 275 -9.99 -17.32 -18.71
N LEU A 276 -9.61 -16.07 -18.47
CA LEU A 276 -8.35 -15.51 -18.98
C LEU A 276 -7.15 -16.27 -18.42
N CYS A 277 -7.12 -16.55 -17.11
CA CYS A 277 -6.03 -17.30 -16.49
C CYS A 277 -5.96 -18.76 -16.98
N ARG A 278 -7.11 -19.41 -17.24
CA ARG A 278 -7.17 -20.75 -17.84
C ARG A 278 -6.64 -20.78 -19.27
N VAL A 279 -7.00 -19.78 -20.09
CA VAL A 279 -6.56 -19.69 -21.48
C VAL A 279 -5.06 -19.43 -21.59
N VAL A 280 -4.53 -18.53 -20.75
CA VAL A 280 -3.09 -18.17 -20.80
C VAL A 280 -2.23 -19.22 -20.08
N GLY A 281 -2.72 -19.81 -19.00
CA GLY A 281 -2.05 -20.90 -18.28
C GLY A 281 -0.76 -20.50 -17.55
N THR A 282 -0.46 -19.21 -17.39
CA THR A 282 0.77 -18.75 -16.75
C THR A 282 0.60 -18.60 -15.23
N LYS A 283 1.63 -19.02 -14.48
CA LYS A 283 1.62 -18.95 -13.01
C LYS A 283 1.46 -17.51 -12.51
N PHE A 284 2.13 -16.54 -13.12
CA PHE A 284 2.08 -15.14 -12.65
C PHE A 284 0.66 -14.55 -12.70
N LEU A 285 -0.16 -14.87 -13.71
CA LEU A 285 -1.55 -14.41 -13.79
C LEU A 285 -2.40 -15.03 -12.69
N TRP A 286 -2.25 -16.34 -12.48
CA TRP A 286 -2.92 -17.04 -11.37
C TRP A 286 -2.52 -16.49 -10.01
N SER A 287 -1.23 -16.16 -9.82
CA SER A 287 -0.73 -15.51 -8.61
C SER A 287 -1.33 -14.11 -8.40
N CYS A 288 -1.42 -13.30 -9.46
CA CYS A 288 -2.07 -11.99 -9.36
C CYS A 288 -3.56 -12.12 -9.05
N LEU A 289 -4.27 -13.07 -9.69
CA LEU A 289 -5.68 -13.33 -9.42
C LEU A 289 -5.90 -13.82 -7.99
N ALA A 290 -5.06 -14.74 -7.48
CA ALA A 290 -5.15 -15.25 -6.13
C ALA A 290 -5.01 -14.14 -5.08
N CYS A 291 -3.98 -13.30 -5.20
CA CYS A 291 -3.74 -12.21 -4.26
C CYS A 291 -4.84 -11.12 -4.36
N SER A 292 -5.27 -10.75 -5.57
CA SER A 292 -6.36 -9.77 -5.75
C SER A 292 -7.71 -10.28 -5.22
N ALA A 293 -8.06 -11.54 -5.50
CA ALA A 293 -9.28 -12.14 -4.98
C ALA A 293 -9.24 -12.22 -3.44
N SER A 294 -8.08 -12.56 -2.87
CA SER A 294 -7.86 -12.57 -1.43
C SER A 294 -8.08 -11.18 -0.82
N SER A 295 -7.53 -10.13 -1.45
CA SER A 295 -7.70 -8.75 -0.95
C SER A 295 -9.14 -8.24 -0.96
N GLN A 296 -9.94 -8.67 -1.94
CA GLN A 296 -11.34 -8.26 -2.09
C GLN A 296 -12.32 -9.22 -1.39
N GLY A 297 -11.81 -10.23 -0.68
CA GLY A 297 -12.64 -11.16 0.08
C GLY A 297 -13.36 -12.24 -0.74
N ASN A 298 -12.96 -12.47 -2.00
CA ASN A 298 -13.63 -13.47 -2.85
C ASN A 298 -13.04 -14.88 -2.60
N ILE A 299 -13.70 -15.63 -1.71
CA ILE A 299 -13.29 -16.98 -1.29
C ILE A 299 -13.22 -17.96 -2.47
N LEU A 300 -14.27 -18.01 -3.30
CA LEU A 300 -14.38 -19.01 -4.38
C LEU A 300 -13.28 -18.85 -5.43
N VAL A 301 -13.02 -17.61 -5.85
CA VAL A 301 -11.99 -17.31 -6.85
C VAL A 301 -10.60 -17.56 -6.26
N SER A 302 -10.40 -17.21 -4.98
CA SER A 302 -9.14 -17.46 -4.28
C SER A 302 -8.85 -18.96 -4.22
N GLU A 303 -9.82 -19.78 -3.82
CA GLU A 303 -9.70 -21.24 -3.77
C GLU A 303 -9.27 -21.83 -5.13
N VAL A 304 -9.95 -21.43 -6.21
CA VAL A 304 -9.62 -21.87 -7.58
C VAL A 304 -8.22 -21.42 -8.00
N ALA A 305 -7.83 -20.18 -7.67
CA ALA A 305 -6.54 -19.63 -8.05
C ALA A 305 -5.37 -20.27 -7.29
N TYR A 306 -5.49 -20.46 -5.97
CA TYR A 306 -4.47 -21.18 -5.18
C TYR A 306 -4.38 -22.66 -5.56
N SER A 307 -5.51 -23.28 -5.92
CA SER A 307 -5.54 -24.64 -6.47
C SER A 307 -4.76 -24.73 -7.79
N ALA A 308 -4.96 -23.78 -8.71
CA ALA A 308 -4.20 -23.70 -9.97
C ALA A 308 -2.69 -23.47 -9.76
N LEU A 309 -2.30 -22.88 -8.62
CA LEU A 309 -0.89 -22.70 -8.24
C LEU A 309 -0.29 -23.89 -7.49
N ASN A 310 -1.06 -24.95 -7.22
CA ASN A 310 -0.69 -26.09 -6.38
C ASN A 310 -0.28 -25.69 -4.94
N ALA A 311 -0.86 -24.62 -4.39
CA ALA A 311 -0.63 -24.20 -3.01
C ALA A 311 -1.62 -24.89 -2.05
N ILE A 312 -1.43 -26.21 -1.84
CA ILE A 312 -2.37 -27.09 -1.11
C ILE A 312 -2.68 -26.54 0.29
N ASP A 313 -1.67 -26.17 1.06
CA ASP A 313 -1.82 -25.64 2.41
C ASP A 313 -2.75 -24.41 2.45
N LYS A 314 -2.68 -23.55 1.42
CA LYS A 314 -3.51 -22.34 1.31
C LYS A 314 -4.94 -22.69 0.90
N VAL A 315 -5.10 -23.66 -0.01
CA VAL A 315 -6.42 -24.17 -0.39
C VAL A 315 -7.14 -24.73 0.83
N GLU A 316 -6.44 -25.50 1.68
CA GLU A 316 -7.03 -26.01 2.92
C GLU A 316 -7.56 -24.88 3.82
N VAL A 317 -6.80 -23.80 4.00
CA VAL A 317 -7.26 -22.61 4.74
C VAL A 317 -8.52 -22.02 4.12
N TRP A 318 -8.57 -21.84 2.80
CA TRP A 318 -9.77 -21.31 2.12
C TRP A 318 -10.98 -22.23 2.23
N THR A 319 -10.78 -23.55 2.12
CA THR A 319 -11.87 -24.51 2.34
C THR A 319 -12.36 -24.47 3.78
N HIS A 320 -11.48 -24.21 4.75
CA HIS A 320 -11.85 -24.07 6.15
C HIS A 320 -12.64 -22.77 6.39
N ILE A 321 -12.19 -21.64 5.82
CA ILE A 321 -12.91 -20.36 5.86
C ILE A 321 -14.31 -20.51 5.28
N ARG A 322 -14.45 -21.27 4.18
CA ARG A 322 -15.71 -21.51 3.50
C ARG A 322 -16.70 -22.36 4.31
N LYS A 323 -16.22 -23.20 5.24
CA LYS A 323 -17.10 -24.04 6.09
C LYS A 323 -17.86 -23.22 7.13
N TYR A 324 -17.40 -22.03 7.46
CA TYR A 324 -18.08 -21.15 8.41
C TYR A 324 -19.33 -20.54 7.77
N ASN A 325 -20.47 -20.72 8.45
CA ASN A 325 -21.73 -20.11 8.07
C ASN A 325 -21.79 -18.64 8.52
N ASN A 326 -21.09 -18.31 9.60
CA ASN A 326 -21.05 -16.95 10.12
C ASN A 326 -20.06 -16.07 9.31
N PRO A 327 -20.53 -15.01 8.63
CA PRO A 327 -19.68 -14.15 7.80
C PRO A 327 -18.65 -13.35 8.62
N GLU A 328 -18.93 -13.03 9.88
CA GLU A 328 -17.97 -12.30 10.73
C GLU A 328 -16.73 -13.13 10.99
N ILE A 329 -16.92 -14.41 11.31
CA ILE A 329 -15.84 -15.37 11.55
C ILE A 329 -15.07 -15.63 10.25
N GLY A 330 -15.77 -15.78 9.13
CA GLY A 330 -15.14 -15.88 7.81
C GLY A 330 -14.25 -14.68 7.50
N ASN A 331 -14.75 -13.46 7.70
CA ASN A 331 -14.02 -12.21 7.45
C ASN A 331 -12.82 -12.00 8.39
N ALA A 332 -12.94 -12.42 9.65
CA ALA A 332 -11.83 -12.36 10.60
C ALA A 332 -10.69 -13.31 10.21
N ASN A 333 -11.02 -14.56 9.85
CA ASN A 333 -10.03 -15.52 9.35
C ASN A 333 -9.41 -15.09 8.02
N LEU A 334 -10.18 -14.47 7.14
CA LEU A 334 -9.68 -13.89 5.89
C LEU A 334 -8.70 -12.74 6.14
N SER A 335 -9.01 -11.88 7.11
CA SER A 335 -8.12 -10.78 7.54
C SER A 335 -6.82 -11.34 8.13
N MET A 336 -6.90 -12.44 8.87
CA MET A 336 -5.75 -13.16 9.40
C MET A 336 -4.88 -13.75 8.27
N PHE A 337 -5.49 -14.37 7.26
CA PHE A 337 -4.78 -14.85 6.06
C PHE A 337 -4.03 -13.72 5.37
N CYS A 338 -4.65 -12.54 5.23
CA CYS A 338 -4.03 -11.35 4.63
C CYS A 338 -3.05 -10.61 5.57
N GLN A 339 -2.62 -11.21 6.69
CA GLN A 339 -1.73 -10.63 7.70
C GLN A 339 -2.24 -9.33 8.34
N LYS A 340 -3.55 -9.04 8.27
CA LYS A 340 -4.20 -7.88 8.89
C LYS A 340 -4.66 -8.22 10.31
N VAL A 341 -3.70 -8.43 11.21
CA VAL A 341 -3.94 -8.88 12.60
C VAL A 341 -4.85 -7.92 13.38
N THR A 342 -4.65 -6.62 13.25
CA THR A 342 -5.45 -5.59 13.94
C THR A 342 -6.91 -5.59 13.49
N GLN A 343 -7.16 -5.82 12.20
CA GLN A 343 -8.51 -5.93 11.65
C GLN A 343 -9.18 -7.24 12.08
N ALA A 344 -8.46 -8.36 12.07
CA ALA A 344 -8.99 -9.63 12.57
C ALA A 344 -9.36 -9.53 14.06
N GLU A 345 -8.50 -8.91 14.88
CA GLU A 345 -8.74 -8.65 16.30
C GLU A 345 -10.01 -7.82 16.52
N SER A 346 -10.19 -6.71 15.78
CA SER A 346 -11.36 -5.85 15.95
C SER A 346 -12.67 -6.57 15.59
N ILE A 347 -12.66 -7.39 14.54
CA ILE A 347 -13.83 -8.20 14.14
C ILE A 347 -14.16 -9.22 15.24
N TYR A 348 -13.19 -9.95 15.77
CA TYR A 348 -13.44 -10.91 16.85
C TYR A 348 -13.95 -10.23 18.14
N LEU A 349 -13.43 -9.05 18.48
CA LEU A 349 -13.89 -8.29 19.64
C LEU A 349 -15.33 -7.78 19.45
N GLN A 350 -15.69 -7.32 18.26
CA GLN A 350 -17.07 -6.91 17.93
C GLN A 350 -18.04 -8.09 18.02
N GLY A 351 -17.63 -9.27 17.55
CA GLY A 351 -18.41 -10.51 17.67
C GLY A 351 -18.43 -11.12 19.09
N GLY A 352 -17.72 -10.53 20.06
CA GLY A 352 -17.64 -11.02 21.44
C GLY A 352 -16.74 -12.25 21.63
N TYR A 353 -15.96 -12.64 20.62
CA TYR A 353 -15.03 -13.78 20.67
C TYR A 353 -13.68 -13.36 21.27
N ILE A 354 -13.68 -13.05 22.56
CA ILE A 354 -12.52 -12.50 23.27
C ILE A 354 -11.31 -13.45 23.20
N PHE A 355 -11.53 -14.76 23.40
CA PHE A 355 -10.43 -15.73 23.33
C PHE A 355 -9.78 -15.77 21.94
N LYS A 356 -10.58 -15.73 20.86
CA LYS A 356 -10.05 -15.67 19.49
C LYS A 356 -9.26 -14.39 19.21
N ALA A 357 -9.70 -13.24 19.73
CA ALA A 357 -8.92 -12.00 19.62
C ALA A 357 -7.56 -12.10 20.34
N ILE A 358 -7.50 -12.79 21.48
CA ILE A 358 -6.23 -13.08 22.20
C ILE A 358 -5.38 -14.06 21.37
N GLU A 359 -5.98 -15.16 20.90
CA GLU A 359 -5.32 -16.20 20.13
C GLU A 359 -4.65 -15.65 18.86
N VAL A 360 -5.35 -14.80 18.10
CA VAL A 360 -4.80 -14.14 16.90
C VAL A 360 -3.54 -13.32 17.23
N ASN A 361 -3.56 -12.59 18.35
CA ASN A 361 -2.39 -11.83 18.80
C ASN A 361 -1.24 -12.73 19.27
N LEU A 362 -1.56 -13.88 19.89
CA LEU A 362 -0.56 -14.87 20.28
C LEU A 362 0.10 -15.51 19.04
N MET A 363 -0.70 -15.91 18.05
CA MET A 363 -0.20 -16.45 16.78
C MET A 363 0.66 -15.43 16.01
N ALA A 364 0.32 -14.14 16.09
CA ALA A 364 1.10 -13.04 15.51
C ALA A 364 2.32 -12.63 16.35
N PHE A 365 2.63 -13.32 17.46
CA PHE A 365 3.69 -12.97 18.41
C PHE A 365 3.58 -11.56 19.05
N ASN A 366 2.37 -10.99 19.05
CA ASN A 366 2.04 -9.72 19.70
C ASN A 366 1.73 -9.92 21.20
N TRP A 367 2.68 -10.51 21.93
CA TRP A 367 2.49 -10.94 23.33
C TRP A 367 2.02 -9.82 24.27
N ASP A 368 2.54 -8.59 24.14
CA ASP A 368 2.15 -7.46 25.00
C ASP A 368 0.71 -7.01 24.80
N ARG A 369 0.18 -7.20 23.59
CA ARG A 369 -1.20 -6.88 23.22
C ARG A 369 -2.13 -8.00 23.69
N ALA A 370 -1.75 -9.26 23.44
CA ALA A 370 -2.47 -10.44 23.94
C ALA A 370 -2.66 -10.41 25.47
N ILE A 371 -1.59 -10.20 26.24
CA ILE A 371 -1.70 -10.16 27.72
C ILE A 371 -2.51 -8.95 28.20
N SER A 372 -2.44 -7.82 27.50
CA SER A 372 -3.25 -6.64 27.89
C SER A 372 -4.74 -6.90 27.69
N PHE A 373 -5.13 -7.65 26.67
CA PHE A 373 -6.52 -8.08 26.50
C PHE A 373 -6.93 -9.11 27.54
N ALA A 374 -6.08 -10.09 27.82
CA ALA A 374 -6.32 -11.08 28.86
C ALA A 374 -6.58 -10.42 30.23
N ILE A 375 -5.80 -9.38 30.58
CA ILE A 375 -6.00 -8.60 31.81
C ILE A 375 -7.29 -7.78 31.74
N LYS A 376 -7.53 -7.07 30.63
CA LYS A 376 -8.71 -6.19 30.46
C LYS A 376 -10.02 -6.95 30.59
N TYR A 377 -10.11 -8.14 29.99
CA TYR A 377 -11.30 -8.99 30.02
C TYR A 377 -11.26 -10.03 31.14
N GLN A 378 -10.18 -10.10 31.91
CA GLN A 378 -9.98 -11.05 33.02
C GLN A 378 -10.12 -12.53 32.60
N THR A 379 -9.67 -12.86 31.37
CA THR A 379 -9.76 -14.21 30.80
C THR A 379 -8.41 -14.68 30.25
N HIS A 380 -8.13 -15.98 30.32
CA HIS A 380 -6.97 -16.65 29.68
C HIS A 380 -5.57 -16.05 29.97
N ILE A 381 -5.39 -15.42 31.14
CA ILE A 381 -4.09 -14.89 31.59
C ILE A 381 -3.08 -16.05 31.76
N ASP A 382 -3.53 -17.13 32.40
CA ASP A 382 -2.81 -18.39 32.57
C ASP A 382 -2.38 -18.98 31.21
N THR A 383 -3.27 -19.01 30.23
CA THR A 383 -2.99 -19.47 28.86
C THR A 383 -1.88 -18.65 28.20
N CYS A 384 -1.94 -17.31 28.30
CA CYS A 384 -0.95 -16.41 27.70
C CYS A 384 0.44 -16.62 28.30
N ILE A 385 0.52 -16.79 29.62
CA ILE A 385 1.77 -17.04 30.35
C ILE A 385 2.34 -18.41 29.98
N ALA A 386 1.50 -19.45 29.99
CA ALA A 386 1.91 -20.82 29.64
C ALA A 386 2.51 -20.91 28.23
N LEU A 387 1.82 -20.33 27.24
CA LEU A 387 2.30 -20.31 25.86
C LEU A 387 3.58 -19.48 25.70
N ARG A 388 3.73 -18.40 26.46
CA ARG A 388 4.93 -17.58 26.48
C ARG A 388 6.12 -18.31 27.09
N MET A 389 5.93 -19.01 28.22
CA MET A 389 6.96 -19.84 28.84
C MET A 389 7.42 -20.93 27.86
N LYS A 390 6.48 -21.66 27.25
CA LYS A 390 6.79 -22.68 26.24
C LYS A 390 7.58 -22.10 25.06
N PHE A 391 7.24 -20.90 24.60
CA PHE A 391 7.95 -20.21 23.53
C PHE A 391 9.39 -19.85 23.93
N ILE A 392 9.59 -19.31 25.14
CA ILE A 392 10.90 -18.94 25.65
C ILE A 392 11.78 -20.16 25.88
N ASP A 393 11.22 -21.22 26.47
CA ASP A 393 11.92 -22.48 26.71
C ASP A 393 12.39 -23.10 25.39
N SER A 394 11.55 -23.05 24.35
CA SER A 394 11.93 -23.54 23.01
C SER A 394 13.09 -22.79 22.38
N LEU A 395 13.32 -21.53 22.78
CA LEU A 395 14.41 -20.68 22.29
C LEU A 395 15.58 -20.58 23.27
N SER A 396 15.48 -21.23 24.44
CA SER A 396 16.46 -21.13 25.54
C SER A 396 16.79 -19.69 25.94
N LEU A 397 15.79 -18.80 25.88
CA LEU A 397 15.93 -17.39 26.24
C LEU A 397 15.48 -17.12 27.68
N ILE A 398 15.74 -15.91 28.18
CA ILE A 398 15.23 -15.44 29.48
C ILE A 398 14.14 -14.40 29.21
N GLU A 399 13.06 -14.42 30.00
CA GLU A 399 11.96 -13.47 29.83
C GLU A 399 12.45 -12.02 29.94
N ASN A 400 12.18 -11.25 28.89
CA ASN A 400 12.61 -9.87 28.74
C ASN A 400 11.45 -8.87 28.86
N ARG A 401 10.19 -9.32 28.80
CA ARG A 401 9.01 -8.43 28.82
C ARG A 401 8.55 -8.12 30.25
N LYS A 402 8.39 -6.82 30.55
CA LYS A 402 7.99 -6.32 31.88
C LYS A 402 6.62 -6.84 32.34
N LYS A 403 5.64 -6.90 31.43
CA LYS A 403 4.28 -7.36 31.75
C LYS A 403 4.24 -8.82 32.19
N PHE A 404 5.05 -9.68 31.58
CA PHE A 404 5.11 -11.10 31.93
C PHE A 404 5.89 -11.35 33.22
N LYS A 405 6.92 -10.53 33.53
CA LYS A 405 7.63 -10.61 34.82
C LYS A 405 6.74 -10.33 36.04
N GLN A 406 5.72 -9.49 35.89
CA GLN A 406 4.78 -9.19 36.98
C GLN A 406 3.90 -10.39 37.37
N PHE A 407 3.76 -11.37 36.48
CA PHE A 407 2.94 -12.55 36.68
C PHE A 407 3.79 -13.83 36.72
N ALA A 408 5.08 -13.71 37.04
CA ALA A 408 6.01 -14.84 37.11
C ALA A 408 5.64 -15.85 38.22
N ASP A 409 4.93 -15.40 39.25
CA ASP A 409 4.55 -16.22 40.41
C ASP A 409 3.30 -17.08 40.19
N ILE A 410 2.66 -17.00 39.01
CA ILE A 410 1.46 -17.79 38.71
C ILE A 410 1.85 -19.23 38.34
N GLU A 411 1.40 -20.20 39.14
CA GLU A 411 1.55 -21.63 38.81
C GLU A 411 0.74 -22.00 37.55
N VAL A 412 1.44 -22.50 36.54
CA VAL A 412 0.86 -22.90 35.25
C VAL A 412 0.39 -24.36 35.31
N ASP A 413 -0.93 -24.57 35.34
CA ASP A 413 -1.54 -25.89 35.22
C ASP A 413 -2.02 -26.17 33.78
N TRP A 414 -1.19 -26.88 33.01
CA TRP A 414 -1.47 -27.25 31.63
C TRP A 414 -2.76 -28.05 31.45
N LYS A 415 -3.18 -28.86 32.45
CA LYS A 415 -4.39 -29.66 32.32
C LYS A 415 -5.64 -28.79 32.35
N LYS A 416 -5.69 -27.80 33.25
CA LYS A 416 -6.79 -26.83 33.32
C LYS A 416 -6.86 -25.95 32.08
N ILE A 417 -5.71 -25.53 31.57
CA ILE A 417 -5.62 -24.71 30.36
C ILE A 417 -6.19 -25.48 29.16
N LEU A 418 -5.80 -26.74 28.97
CA LEU A 418 -6.31 -27.57 27.87
C LEU A 418 -7.83 -27.78 27.93
N VAL A 419 -8.41 -27.93 29.12
CA VAL A 419 -9.86 -28.04 29.30
C VAL A 419 -10.55 -26.73 28.90
N LYS A 420 -10.03 -25.58 29.33
CA LYS A 420 -10.56 -24.26 28.96
C LYS A 420 -10.47 -24.00 27.45
N LEU A 421 -9.37 -24.41 26.82
CA LEU A 421 -9.19 -24.27 25.37
C LEU A 421 -10.22 -25.08 24.59
N LYS A 422 -10.46 -26.33 24.99
CA LYS A 422 -11.48 -27.18 24.37
C LYS A 422 -12.88 -26.60 24.50
N SER A 423 -13.25 -26.08 25.68
CA SER A 423 -14.57 -25.44 25.83
C SER A 423 -14.74 -24.20 24.97
N GLU A 424 -13.68 -23.40 24.79
CA GLU A 424 -13.69 -22.23 23.90
C GLU A 424 -13.77 -22.64 22.42
N GLU A 425 -13.08 -23.71 22.02
CA GLU A 425 -13.17 -24.26 20.66
C GLU A 425 -14.57 -24.80 20.36
N GLU A 426 -15.18 -25.55 21.27
CA GLU A 426 -16.56 -26.05 21.13
C GLU A 426 -17.57 -24.90 21.05
N TYR A 427 -17.43 -23.89 21.91
CA TYR A 427 -18.25 -22.69 21.87
C TYR A 427 -18.10 -21.94 20.54
N PHE A 428 -16.86 -21.78 20.05
CA PHE A 428 -16.60 -21.15 18.78
C PHE A 428 -17.23 -21.93 17.61
N LEU A 429 -17.04 -23.25 17.57
CA LEU A 429 -17.63 -24.12 16.53
C LEU A 429 -19.16 -24.11 16.55
N SER A 430 -19.78 -23.96 17.72
CA SER A 430 -21.25 -23.86 17.81
C SER A 430 -21.82 -22.58 17.19
N LYS A 431 -20.99 -21.54 17.04
CA LYS A 431 -21.37 -20.20 16.55
C LYS A 431 -20.81 -19.87 15.16
N SER A 432 -19.97 -20.75 14.63
CA SER A 432 -19.27 -20.61 13.36
C SER A 432 -20.00 -21.35 12.25
#